data_AF-A0A0G0QYE0-F1
#
_entry.id   AF-A0A0G0QYE0-F1
#
_cell.length_a   1.000
_cell.length_b   1.000
_cell.length_c   1.000
_cell.angle_alpha   90.00
_cell.angle_beta   90.00
_cell.angle_gamma   90.00
#
_symmetry.space_group_name_H-M   'P 1'
#
loop_
_entity.id
_entity.type
_entity.pdbx_description
1 polymer ?
#
loop_
_entity_poly.entity_id
_entity_poly.type
_entity_poly.pdbx_seq_one_letter_code
_entity_poly.pdbx_strand_id
1 'polypeptide(L)'
;MAELAMPDLVTRLKNLVNEEFQKQKLDMASLMAILFALGQAQTTGELIGTAKAFADRFPVIDGFLSEVSAQEKQSMEKDVQAIIQKMVARDPMKAAQIAKDAMQPGATFDALAAKYPEIKNF
;
A
#
# COMPACT_ATOMS: atom_id res chain seq x y z
N MET A 1 -12.60 3.04 -7.62
CA MET A 1 -11.15 3.08 -7.37
C MET A 1 -10.70 1.65 -7.15
N ALA A 2 -9.67 1.18 -7.85
CA ALA A 2 -9.16 -0.16 -7.59
C ALA A 2 -8.09 -0.03 -6.49
N GLU A 3 -8.53 -0.06 -5.23
CA GLU A 3 -7.69 -0.69 -4.20
C GLU A 3 -7.21 -2.02 -4.80
N LEU A 4 -5.91 -2.31 -4.71
CA LEU A 4 -5.43 -3.64 -5.05
C LEU A 4 -6.17 -4.61 -4.14
N ALA A 5 -7.16 -5.30 -4.72
CA ALA A 5 -8.04 -6.14 -3.94
C ALA A 5 -7.18 -7.17 -3.23
N MET A 6 -7.47 -7.41 -1.95
CA MET A 6 -6.73 -8.36 -1.14
C MET A 6 -6.44 -9.71 -1.86
N PRO A 7 -7.38 -10.30 -2.64
CA PRO A 7 -7.10 -11.50 -3.44
C PRO A 7 -5.95 -11.34 -4.46
N ASP A 8 -5.82 -10.17 -5.09
CA ASP A 8 -4.77 -9.88 -6.07
C ASP A 8 -3.41 -9.73 -5.38
N LEU A 9 -3.36 -9.07 -4.23
CA LEU A 9 -2.13 -8.94 -3.42
C LEU A 9 -1.64 -10.31 -2.95
N VAL A 10 -2.53 -11.15 -2.44
CA VAL A 10 -2.21 -12.52 -2.02
C VAL A 10 -1.66 -13.32 -3.19
N THR A 11 -2.29 -13.23 -4.37
CA THR A 11 -1.86 -13.96 -5.56
C THR A 11 -0.48 -13.52 -6.02
N ARG A 12 -0.23 -12.20 -6.09
CA ARG A 12 1.08 -11.65 -6.49
C ARG A 12 2.18 -12.04 -5.50
N LEU A 13 1.93 -11.97 -4.19
CA LEU A 13 2.88 -12.41 -3.16
C LEU A 13 3.19 -13.90 -3.25
N LYS A 14 2.18 -14.75 -3.44
CA LYS A 14 2.38 -16.20 -3.60
C LYS A 14 3.22 -16.52 -4.83
N ASN A 15 2.96 -15.87 -5.95
CA ASN A 15 3.73 -16.04 -7.18
C ASN A 15 5.19 -15.62 -6.97
N LEU A 16 5.43 -14.47 -6.33
CA LEU A 16 6.76 -13.96 -6.02
C LEU A 16 7.57 -14.94 -5.17
N VAL A 17 6.96 -15.49 -4.11
CA VAL A 17 7.62 -16.45 -3.22
C VAL A 17 7.87 -17.77 -3.94
N ASN A 18 6.94 -18.21 -4.80
CA ASN A 18 7.12 -19.40 -5.62
C ASN A 18 8.26 -19.23 -6.64
N GLU A 19 8.41 -18.06 -7.25
CA GLU A 19 9.55 -17.77 -8.15
C GLU A 19 10.90 -17.85 -7.42
N GLU A 20 11.00 -17.36 -6.19
CA GLU A 20 12.24 -17.48 -5.41
C GLU A 20 12.54 -18.95 -5.03
N PHE A 21 11.51 -19.77 -4.80
CA PHE A 21 11.67 -21.21 -4.67
C PHE A 21 12.20 -21.86 -5.95
N GLN A 22 11.65 -21.52 -7.12
CA GLN A 22 12.13 -22.03 -8.41
C GLN A 22 13.59 -21.64 -8.68
N LYS A 23 14.02 -20.45 -8.21
CA LYS A 23 15.41 -19.98 -8.27
C LYS A 23 16.33 -20.62 -7.21
N GLN A 24 15.83 -21.57 -6.42
CA GLN A 24 16.56 -22.23 -5.32
C GLN A 24 17.05 -21.26 -4.23
N LYS A 25 16.44 -20.10 -4.10
CA LYS A 25 16.75 -19.10 -3.05
C LYS A 25 15.92 -19.31 -1.78
N LEU A 26 14.95 -20.21 -1.83
CA LEU A 26 14.02 -20.54 -0.77
C LEU A 26 13.95 -22.07 -0.66
N ASP A 27 14.06 -22.61 0.56
CA ASP A 27 13.81 -24.03 0.80
C ASP A 27 12.31 -24.33 0.92
N MET A 28 11.94 -25.61 0.77
CA MET A 28 10.54 -26.04 0.78
C MET A 28 9.85 -25.76 2.13
N ALA A 29 10.57 -25.84 3.25
CA ALA A 29 9.99 -25.57 4.57
C ALA A 29 9.64 -24.09 4.73
N SER A 30 10.51 -23.20 4.26
CA SER A 30 10.35 -21.75 4.24
C SER A 30 9.23 -21.34 3.28
N LEU A 31 9.15 -21.97 2.10
CA LEU A 31 8.02 -21.80 1.18
C LEU A 31 6.69 -22.11 1.86
N MET A 32 6.58 -23.29 2.47
CA MET A 32 5.35 -23.71 3.16
C MET A 32 4.98 -22.79 4.30
N ALA A 33 5.96 -22.35 5.10
CA ALA A 33 5.73 -21.42 6.21
C ALA A 33 5.21 -20.06 5.72
N ILE A 34 5.80 -19.50 4.66
CA ILE A 34 5.39 -18.22 4.08
C ILE A 34 3.98 -18.34 3.47
N LEU A 35 3.73 -19.37 2.65
CA LEU A 35 2.43 -19.58 2.01
C LEU A 35 1.31 -19.79 3.05
N PHE A 36 1.60 -20.52 4.12
CA PHE A 36 0.67 -20.74 5.22
C PHE A 36 0.37 -19.43 5.97
N ALA A 37 1.39 -18.64 6.29
CA ALA A 37 1.22 -17.36 6.96
C ALA A 37 0.41 -16.37 6.09
N LEU A 38 0.76 -16.24 4.80
CA LEU A 38 0.03 -15.38 3.86
C LEU A 38 -1.43 -15.83 3.67
N GLY A 39 -1.69 -17.14 3.74
CA GLY A 39 -3.04 -17.70 3.61
C GLY A 39 -3.95 -17.47 4.82
N GLN A 40 -3.40 -17.05 5.97
CA GLN A 40 -4.17 -16.78 7.18
C GLN A 40 -4.57 -15.31 7.34
N ALA A 41 -3.97 -14.40 6.55
CA ALA A 41 -4.35 -12.99 6.60
C ALA A 41 -5.83 -12.82 6.17
N GLN A 42 -6.59 -12.08 6.97
CA GLN A 42 -8.02 -11.77 6.75
C GLN A 42 -8.22 -10.33 6.27
N THR A 43 -7.20 -9.49 6.43
CA THR A 43 -7.21 -8.10 5.96
C THR A 43 -5.94 -7.77 5.18
N THR A 44 -6.01 -6.73 4.34
CA THR A 44 -4.84 -6.19 3.63
C THR A 44 -3.72 -5.78 4.61
N GLY A 45 -4.08 -5.20 5.76
CA GLY A 45 -3.12 -4.82 6.80
C GLY A 45 -2.41 -6.02 7.42
N GLU A 46 -3.14 -7.10 7.72
CA GLU A 46 -2.56 -8.35 8.21
C GLU A 46 -1.66 -9.02 7.18
N LEU A 47 -2.04 -8.98 5.90
CA LEU A 47 -1.25 -9.52 4.80
C LEU A 47 0.08 -8.78 4.67
N ILE A 48 0.04 -7.44 4.67
CA ILE A 48 1.24 -6.60 4.61
C ILE A 48 2.12 -6.81 5.85
N GLY A 49 1.52 -6.85 7.04
CA GLY A 49 2.25 -7.11 8.28
C GLY A 49 2.95 -8.47 8.27
N THR A 50 2.24 -9.50 7.79
CA THR A 50 2.79 -10.85 7.64
C THR A 50 3.93 -10.88 6.62
N ALA A 51 3.74 -10.29 5.43
CA ALA A 51 4.77 -10.18 4.41
C ALA A 51 6.02 -9.44 4.95
N LYS A 52 5.83 -8.37 5.71
CA LYS A 52 6.92 -7.59 6.32
C LYS A 52 7.76 -8.40 7.31
N ALA A 53 7.15 -9.32 8.06
CA ALA A 53 7.87 -10.22 8.96
C ALA A 53 8.84 -11.17 8.21
N PHE A 54 8.62 -11.40 6.91
CA PHE A 54 9.48 -12.20 6.06
C PHE A 54 10.44 -11.37 5.19
N ALA A 55 10.24 -10.05 5.12
CA ALA A 55 11.02 -9.15 4.26
C ALA A 55 12.52 -9.15 4.59
N ASP A 56 12.88 -9.22 5.88
CA ASP A 56 14.28 -9.29 6.33
C ASP A 56 15.02 -10.54 5.81
N ARG A 57 14.28 -11.64 5.63
CA ARG A 57 14.82 -12.92 5.15
C ARG A 57 14.69 -13.06 3.63
N PHE A 58 13.77 -12.32 3.03
CA PHE A 58 13.44 -12.39 1.61
C PHE A 58 13.29 -10.98 1.05
N PRO A 59 14.40 -10.36 0.60
CA PRO A 59 14.42 -8.98 0.11
C PRO A 59 13.46 -8.74 -1.06
N VAL A 60 13.09 -9.78 -1.80
CA VAL A 60 12.09 -9.68 -2.87
C VAL A 60 10.73 -9.22 -2.34
N ILE A 61 10.37 -9.64 -1.12
CA ILE A 61 9.11 -9.27 -0.46
C ILE A 61 9.16 -7.79 -0.08
N ASP A 62 10.30 -7.29 0.39
CA ASP A 62 10.50 -5.87 0.66
C ASP A 62 10.34 -5.01 -0.60
N GLY A 63 10.91 -5.47 -1.72
CA GLY A 63 10.75 -4.85 -3.03
C GLY A 63 9.28 -4.79 -3.47
N PHE A 64 8.55 -5.91 -3.33
CA PHE A 64 7.12 -5.97 -3.62
C PHE A 64 6.30 -5.01 -2.74
N LEU A 65 6.57 -4.97 -1.43
CA LEU A 65 5.87 -4.07 -0.50
C LEU A 65 6.15 -2.59 -0.85
N SER A 66 7.38 -2.28 -1.27
CA SER A 66 7.75 -0.94 -1.73
C SER A 66 6.99 -0.55 -3.00
N GLU A 67 6.81 -1.47 -3.96
CA GLU A 67 6.01 -1.23 -5.17
C GLU A 67 4.53 -0.99 -4.85
N VAL A 68 3.95 -1.81 -3.96
CA VAL A 68 2.55 -1.64 -3.52
C VAL A 68 2.37 -0.28 -2.86
N SER A 69 3.27 0.08 -1.93
CA SER A 69 3.23 1.39 -1.27
C SER A 69 3.38 2.56 -2.26
N ALA A 70 4.22 2.42 -3.28
CA ALA A 70 4.36 3.42 -4.33
C ALA A 70 3.09 3.57 -5.17
N GLN A 71 2.40 2.45 -5.50
CA GLN A 71 1.12 2.48 -6.21
C GLN A 71 0.02 3.12 -5.37
N GLU A 72 -0.06 2.79 -4.08
CA GLU A 72 -1.02 3.40 -3.14
C GLU A 72 -0.77 4.91 -3.01
N LYS A 73 0.49 5.32 -2.87
CA LYS A 73 0.87 6.73 -2.83
C LYS A 73 0.48 7.45 -4.12
N GLN A 74 0.73 6.85 -5.28
CA GLN A 74 0.34 7.43 -6.57
C GLN A 74 -1.19 7.56 -6.70
N SER A 75 -1.96 6.60 -6.21
CA SER A 75 -3.43 6.70 -6.18
C SER A 75 -3.86 7.84 -5.27
N MET A 76 -3.33 7.91 -4.05
CA MET A 76 -3.61 8.97 -3.10
C MET A 76 -3.29 10.35 -3.69
N GLU A 77 -2.14 10.51 -4.33
CA GLU A 77 -1.75 11.78 -4.97
C GLU A 77 -2.76 12.21 -6.04
N LYS A 78 -3.28 11.28 -6.84
CA LYS A 78 -4.33 11.57 -7.83
C LYS A 78 -5.63 12.01 -7.17
N ASP A 79 -6.06 11.31 -6.12
CA ASP A 79 -7.30 11.63 -5.39
C ASP A 79 -7.20 13.00 -4.72
N VAL A 80 -6.07 13.26 -4.05
CA VAL A 80 -5.76 14.56 -3.44
C VAL A 80 -5.70 15.67 -4.50
N GLN A 81 -5.09 15.42 -5.65
CA GLN A 81 -5.03 16.39 -6.74
C GLN A 81 -6.43 16.73 -7.28
N ALA A 82 -7.31 15.74 -7.44
CA ALA A 82 -8.69 15.97 -7.87
C ALA A 82 -9.48 16.82 -6.86
N ILE A 83 -9.28 16.57 -5.57
CA ILE A 83 -9.92 17.32 -4.49
C ILE A 83 -9.38 18.77 -4.44
N ILE A 84 -8.06 18.95 -4.52
CA ILE A 84 -7.41 20.26 -4.56
C ILE A 84 -7.95 21.09 -5.73
N GLN A 85 -8.05 20.51 -6.94
CA GLN A 85 -8.56 21.23 -8.11
C GLN A 85 -9.96 21.81 -7.88
N LYS A 86 -10.85 21.06 -7.22
CA LYS A 86 -12.20 21.55 -6.88
C LYS A 86 -12.18 22.58 -5.75
N MET A 87 -11.27 22.43 -4.79
CA MET A 87 -11.21 23.24 -3.58
C MET A 87 -10.49 24.57 -3.78
N VAL A 88 -9.52 24.66 -4.69
CA VAL A 88 -8.82 25.92 -5.01
C VAL A 88 -9.79 27.04 -5.40
N ALA A 89 -10.89 26.71 -6.07
CA ALA A 89 -11.94 27.68 -6.44
C ALA A 89 -12.76 28.19 -5.24
N ARG A 90 -12.75 27.47 -4.11
CA ARG A 90 -13.53 27.80 -2.89
C ARG A 90 -12.64 28.34 -1.77
N ASP A 91 -11.52 27.69 -1.51
CA ASP A 91 -10.54 28.03 -0.47
C ASP A 91 -9.12 27.63 -0.92
N PRO A 92 -8.40 28.55 -1.61
CA PRO A 92 -7.07 28.27 -2.13
C PRO A 92 -6.00 28.11 -1.03
N MET A 93 -6.18 28.73 0.15
CA MET A 93 -5.23 28.59 1.25
C MET A 93 -5.28 27.20 1.87
N LYS A 94 -6.48 26.67 2.11
CA LYS A 94 -6.63 25.29 2.59
C LYS A 94 -6.18 24.26 1.57
N ALA A 95 -6.49 24.48 0.30
CA ALA A 95 -6.02 23.60 -0.77
C ALA A 95 -4.49 23.48 -0.79
N ALA A 96 -3.78 24.59 -0.58
CA ALA A 96 -2.31 24.59 -0.47
C ALA A 96 -1.80 23.86 0.79
N GLN A 97 -2.50 23.96 1.92
CA GLN A 97 -2.15 23.23 3.14
C GLN A 97 -2.32 21.72 2.99
N ILE A 98 -3.42 21.29 2.37
CA ILE A 98 -3.69 19.87 2.09
C ILE A 98 -2.65 19.30 1.13
N ALA A 99 -2.29 20.05 0.07
CA ALA A 99 -1.22 19.67 -0.84
C ALA A 99 0.11 19.47 -0.10
N LYS A 100 0.46 20.41 0.78
CA LYS A 100 1.69 20.36 1.57
C LYS A 100 1.72 19.16 2.51
N ASP A 101 0.61 18.87 3.18
CA ASP A 101 0.50 17.74 4.10
C ASP A 101 0.51 16.40 3.36
N ALA A 102 -0.07 16.32 2.17
CA ALA A 102 -0.04 15.12 1.33
C ALA A 102 1.36 14.80 0.79
N MET A 103 2.25 15.80 0.69
CA MET A 103 3.65 15.59 0.30
C MET A 103 4.53 15.09 1.46
N GLN A 104 4.02 15.03 2.69
CA GLN A 104 4.81 14.56 3.82
C GLN A 104 5.08 13.03 3.74
N PRO A 105 6.25 12.57 4.22
CA PRO A 105 6.55 11.13 4.28
C PRO A 105 5.53 10.40 5.15
N GLY A 106 4.93 9.34 4.63
CA GLY A 106 3.93 8.53 5.35
C GLY A 106 2.53 9.14 5.44
N ALA A 107 2.26 10.23 4.70
CA ALA A 107 0.90 10.74 4.58
C ALA A 107 -0.02 9.69 3.94
N THR A 108 -1.18 9.48 4.55
CA THR A 108 -2.26 8.63 4.03
C THR A 108 -3.51 9.45 3.80
N PHE A 109 -4.38 8.98 2.90
CA PHE A 109 -5.66 9.64 2.67
C PHE A 109 -6.49 9.73 3.95
N ASP A 110 -6.51 8.67 4.77
CA ASP A 110 -7.22 8.68 6.06
C ASP A 110 -6.67 9.71 7.04
N ALA A 111 -5.34 9.87 7.12
CA ALA A 111 -4.73 10.88 7.96
C ALA A 111 -5.07 12.30 7.49
N LEU A 112 -5.07 12.52 6.17
CA LEU A 112 -5.52 13.79 5.58
C LEU A 112 -7.00 14.02 5.85
N ALA A 113 -7.84 13.00 5.75
CA ALA A 113 -9.28 13.11 5.93
C ALA A 113 -9.68 13.26 7.40
N ALA A 114 -8.86 12.78 8.34
CA ALA A 114 -9.00 13.07 9.76
C ALA A 114 -8.64 14.54 10.08
N LYS A 115 -7.62 15.09 9.42
CA LYS A 115 -7.15 16.47 9.62
C LYS A 115 -8.01 17.50 8.89
N TYR A 116 -8.54 17.15 7.73
CA TYR A 116 -9.37 17.99 6.86
C TYR A 116 -10.65 17.24 6.47
N PRO A 117 -11.66 17.16 7.34
CA PRO A 117 -12.87 16.37 7.09
C PRO A 117 -13.60 16.77 5.80
N GLU A 118 -13.51 18.03 5.40
CA GLU A 118 -14.10 18.55 4.16
C GLU A 118 -13.64 17.84 2.89
N ILE A 119 -12.46 17.20 2.86
CA ILE A 119 -12.00 16.49 1.66
C ILE A 119 -12.87 15.27 1.33
N LYS A 120 -13.62 14.73 2.31
CA LYS A 120 -14.60 13.65 2.08
C LYS A 120 -15.83 14.12 1.30
N ASN A 121 -16.03 15.44 1.18
CA ASN A 121 -17.19 16.03 0.51
C ASN A 121 -16.91 16.39 -0.97
N PHE A 122 -15.76 15.99 -1.52
CA PHE A 122 -15.31 16.31 -2.88
C PHE A 122 -14.99 15.06 -3.70
#